data_AF-A0A5M0YG03-F1
#
_entry.id   AF-A0A5M0YG03-F1
#
_cell.length_a   1.000
_cell.length_b   1.000
_cell.length_c   1.000
_cell.angle_alpha   90.00
_cell.angle_beta   90.00
_cell.angle_gamma   90.00
#
_symmetry.space_group_name_H-M   'P 1'
#
loop_
_entity.id
_entity.type
_entity.pdbx_description
1 polymer ?
#
loop_
_entity_poly.entity_id
_entity_poly.type
_entity_poly.pdbx_seq_one_letter_code
_entity_poly.pdbx_strand_id
1 'polypeptide(L)'
;LKSLYEDYPKLIKKVNGEFIFKIFFLERSKKKKTQKVSKMEYFFGLKENGADTMIQIYNYYVSNKQKKHCPNYSELFKKMNVTSKNPCILILDNELSVKEKPLKNLLNYMGIIDGCKIAELKEKCYLNSTSNLYVATNPLVNELKECEIEDLFEEAVLKTELNGKTFEKSEKAFNDTRNYGKRALSKYVWNNYDNINFENFRPLLDAIDQIVTKYNH
;
A
#
# COMPACT_ATOMS: atom_id res chain seq x y z
N LEU A 1 -2.35 -9.27 10.07
CA LEU A 1 -1.44 -8.79 11.15
C LEU A 1 -1.88 -9.23 12.54
N LYS A 2 -3.06 -8.87 13.06
CA LYS A 2 -3.45 -9.26 14.44
C LYS A 2 -3.43 -10.77 14.68
N SER A 3 -3.98 -11.56 13.77
CA SER A 3 -3.96 -13.03 13.80
C SER A 3 -2.56 -13.63 13.58
N LEU A 4 -1.64 -12.86 13.02
CA LEU A 4 -0.28 -13.28 12.64
C LEU A 4 0.79 -12.54 13.47
N TYR A 5 0.43 -12.02 14.64
CA TYR A 5 1.29 -11.07 15.36
C TYR A 5 2.58 -11.71 15.89
N GLU A 6 2.56 -13.02 16.14
CA GLU A 6 3.71 -13.80 16.60
C GLU A 6 4.74 -13.98 15.47
N ASP A 7 4.27 -14.09 14.23
CA ASP A 7 5.11 -14.27 13.04
C ASP A 7 5.79 -12.97 12.61
N TYR A 8 5.19 -11.81 12.91
CA TYR A 8 5.66 -10.50 12.46
C TYR A 8 5.95 -9.52 13.62
N PRO A 9 6.85 -9.86 14.56
CA PRO A 9 7.10 -9.06 15.77
C PRO A 9 7.72 -7.69 15.49
N LYS A 10 8.32 -7.47 14.31
CA LYS A 10 8.84 -6.15 13.88
C LYS A 10 7.72 -5.22 13.40
N LEU A 11 6.57 -5.77 13.00
CA LEU A 11 5.44 -5.03 12.43
C LEU A 11 4.32 -4.79 13.45
N ILE A 12 4.15 -5.71 14.39
CA ILE A 12 3.10 -5.67 15.42
C ILE A 12 3.57 -6.41 16.67
N LYS A 13 3.06 -6.03 17.84
CA LYS A 13 3.20 -6.81 19.08
C LYS A 13 1.91 -6.78 19.88
N LYS A 14 1.69 -7.78 20.72
CA LYS A 14 0.59 -7.81 21.70
C LYS A 14 1.16 -7.63 23.10
N VAL A 15 0.67 -6.63 23.84
CA VAL A 15 1.11 -6.32 25.21
C VAL A 15 -0.14 -6.15 26.07
N ASN A 16 -0.27 -6.92 27.14
CA ASN A 16 -1.43 -6.87 28.05
C ASN A 16 -2.78 -6.99 27.34
N GLY A 17 -2.86 -7.81 26.29
CA GLY A 17 -4.08 -7.99 25.49
C GLY A 17 -4.26 -6.96 24.36
N GLU A 18 -3.52 -5.86 24.36
CA GLU A 18 -3.62 -4.81 23.34
C GLU A 18 -2.61 -4.97 22.21
N PHE A 19 -3.04 -4.72 20.99
CA PHE A 19 -2.17 -4.74 19.81
C PHE A 19 -1.52 -3.38 19.57
N ILE A 20 -0.20 -3.37 19.53
CA ILE A 20 0.62 -2.20 19.22
C ILE A 20 1.23 -2.41 17.84
N PHE A 21 0.75 -1.64 16.87
CA PHE A 21 1.27 -1.63 15.51
C PHE A 21 2.54 -0.77 15.43
N LYS A 22 3.54 -1.25 14.68
CA LYS A 22 4.81 -0.55 14.40
C LYS A 22 4.86 -0.02 12.97
N ILE A 23 3.71 0.03 12.30
CA ILE A 23 3.52 0.56 10.95
C ILE A 23 2.58 1.77 11.05
N PHE A 24 2.90 2.82 10.28
CA PHE A 24 2.10 4.04 10.22
C PHE A 24 1.66 4.30 8.79
N PHE A 25 0.36 4.50 8.59
CA PHE A 25 -0.17 4.92 7.29
C PHE A 25 -0.11 6.44 7.18
N LEU A 26 0.20 6.94 5.99
CA LEU A 26 0.16 8.37 5.72
C LEU A 26 -1.27 8.88 5.85
N GLU A 27 -1.53 9.66 6.90
CA GLU A 27 -2.83 10.29 7.10
C GLU A 27 -3.05 11.41 6.08
N ARG A 28 -4.03 11.24 5.19
CA ARG A 28 -4.48 12.33 4.34
C ARG A 28 -5.20 13.35 5.21
N SER A 29 -4.58 14.50 5.44
CA SER A 29 -5.21 15.59 6.18
C SER A 29 -6.49 16.00 5.45
N LYS A 30 -7.62 15.99 6.15
CA LYS A 30 -8.86 16.55 5.60
C LYS A 30 -8.72 18.06 5.47
N LYS A 31 -9.22 18.62 4.37
CA LYS A 31 -9.41 20.05 4.23
C LYS A 31 -10.32 20.57 5.36
N LYS A 32 -9.85 21.55 6.15
CA LYS A 32 -10.72 22.28 7.10
C LYS A 32 -11.70 23.15 6.32
N LYS A 33 -12.92 23.37 6.83
CA LYS A 33 -13.93 24.22 6.19
C LYS A 33 -13.43 25.63 5.82
N THR A 34 -12.48 26.16 6.59
CA THR A 34 -11.86 27.49 6.39
C THR A 34 -10.69 27.51 5.41
N GLN A 35 -10.18 26.35 4.99
CA GLN A 35 -9.04 26.25 4.09
C GLN A 35 -9.52 26.02 2.66
N LYS A 36 -8.77 26.50 1.66
CA LYS A 36 -9.08 26.26 0.23
C LYS A 36 -8.64 24.86 -0.24
N VAL A 37 -7.53 24.38 0.29
CA VAL A 37 -6.93 23.05 0.02
C VAL A 37 -6.47 22.43 1.35
N SER A 38 -6.26 21.12 1.39
CA SER A 38 -5.70 20.47 2.58
C SER A 38 -4.22 20.85 2.76
N LYS A 39 -3.67 20.67 3.96
CA LYS A 39 -2.22 20.87 4.19
C LYS A 39 -1.39 19.94 3.30
N MET A 40 -1.86 18.70 3.13
CA MET A 40 -1.20 17.71 2.27
C MET A 40 -1.21 18.13 0.80
N GLU A 41 -2.30 18.70 0.31
CA GLU A 41 -2.35 19.25 -1.05
C GLU A 41 -1.47 20.49 -1.19
N TYR A 42 -1.49 21.39 -0.20
CA TYR A 42 -0.71 22.62 -0.23
C TYR A 42 0.81 22.36 -0.23
N PHE A 43 1.31 21.52 0.67
CA PHE A 43 2.74 21.26 0.81
C PHE A 43 3.27 20.17 -0.11
N PHE A 44 2.44 19.16 -0.39
CA PHE A 44 2.88 17.95 -1.09
C PHE A 44 2.15 17.67 -2.41
N GLY A 45 1.15 18.49 -2.78
CA GLY A 45 0.31 18.26 -3.97
C GLY A 45 -0.68 17.10 -3.84
N LEU A 46 -0.71 16.41 -2.69
CA LEU A 46 -1.45 15.17 -2.47
C LEU A 46 -2.94 15.47 -2.27
N LYS A 47 -3.70 15.43 -3.36
CA LYS A 47 -5.15 15.63 -3.38
C LYS A 47 -5.89 14.47 -2.69
N GLU A 48 -7.04 14.77 -2.10
CA GLU A 48 -7.86 13.78 -1.39
C GLU A 48 -8.26 12.58 -2.29
N ASN A 49 -8.51 12.81 -3.59
CA ASN A 49 -8.94 11.78 -4.56
C ASN A 49 -7.81 11.29 -5.49
N GLY A 50 -6.53 11.61 -5.22
CA GLY A 50 -5.47 11.53 -6.22
C GLY A 50 -4.99 10.12 -6.60
N ALA A 51 -5.21 9.72 -7.86
CA ALA A 51 -4.62 8.54 -8.51
C ALA A 51 -3.08 8.63 -8.60
N ASP A 52 -2.53 9.84 -8.72
CA ASP A 52 -1.08 10.08 -8.89
C ASP A 52 -0.32 10.28 -7.57
N THR A 53 -0.94 10.00 -6.41
CA THR A 53 -0.33 10.23 -5.08
C THR A 53 1.04 9.56 -4.98
N MET A 54 1.16 8.32 -5.47
CA MET A 54 2.42 7.56 -5.43
C MET A 54 3.52 8.20 -6.28
N ILE A 55 3.18 8.68 -7.48
CA ILE A 55 4.09 9.41 -8.37
C ILE A 55 4.54 10.72 -7.74
N GLN A 56 3.63 11.43 -7.06
CA GLN A 56 3.98 12.67 -6.36
C GLN A 56 4.94 12.41 -5.20
N ILE A 57 4.70 11.38 -4.39
CA ILE A 57 5.62 10.99 -3.31
C ILE A 57 6.99 10.66 -3.89
N TYR A 58 7.06 9.85 -4.96
CA TYR A 58 8.32 9.53 -5.63
C TYR A 58 9.09 10.77 -6.12
N ASN A 59 8.40 11.79 -6.65
CA ASN A 59 9.02 13.03 -7.10
C ASN A 59 9.75 13.81 -5.98
N TYR A 60 9.47 13.56 -4.70
CA TYR A 60 10.22 14.15 -3.59
C TYR A 60 11.54 13.40 -3.27
N TYR A 61 11.79 12.26 -3.90
CA TYR A 61 13.01 11.46 -3.75
C TYR A 61 14.00 11.63 -4.90
N VAL A 62 13.56 12.21 -6.02
CA VAL A 62 14.36 12.33 -7.24
C VAL A 62 14.30 13.74 -7.80
N SER A 63 15.41 14.18 -8.37
CA SER A 63 15.49 15.50 -9.00
C SER A 63 14.81 15.44 -10.37
N ASN A 64 13.52 15.79 -10.42
CA ASN A 64 12.77 15.81 -11.66
C ASN A 64 13.03 17.11 -12.44
N LYS A 65 13.80 17.03 -13.53
CA LYS A 65 14.11 18.18 -14.41
C LYS A 65 12.87 18.87 -14.98
N GLN A 66 11.72 18.18 -15.07
CA GLN A 66 10.47 18.75 -15.60
C GLN A 66 9.66 19.53 -14.54
N LYS A 67 9.92 19.32 -13.24
CA LYS A 67 9.26 20.06 -12.16
C LYS A 67 10.30 20.89 -11.39
N LYS A 68 10.61 22.08 -11.92
CA LYS A 68 11.55 23.06 -11.32
C LYS A 68 11.30 23.40 -9.84
N HIS A 69 10.13 23.05 -9.28
CA HIS A 69 9.70 23.41 -7.92
C HIS A 69 9.49 22.22 -6.97
N CYS A 70 9.79 20.98 -7.37
CA CYS A 70 9.71 19.84 -6.44
C CYS A 70 11.07 19.66 -5.75
N PRO A 71 11.21 19.98 -4.44
CA PRO A 71 12.46 19.75 -3.73
C PRO A 71 12.71 18.24 -3.63
N ASN A 72 13.93 17.81 -3.99
CA ASN A 72 14.40 16.47 -3.67
C ASN A 72 14.74 16.42 -2.17
N TYR A 73 13.75 16.07 -1.35
CA TYR A 73 13.90 15.99 0.10
C TYR A 73 14.91 14.93 0.51
N SER A 74 15.00 13.80 -0.21
CA SER A 74 16.00 12.78 0.08
C SER A 74 17.43 13.35 -0.05
N GLU A 75 17.70 14.12 -1.11
CA GLU A 75 19.00 14.76 -1.31
C GLU A 75 19.23 15.90 -0.31
N LEU A 76 18.20 16.70 -0.03
CA LEU A 76 18.27 17.79 0.95
C LEU A 76 18.63 17.28 2.34
N PHE A 77 17.92 16.27 2.84
CA PHE A 77 18.21 15.68 4.15
C PHE A 77 19.59 15.04 4.18
N LYS A 78 20.01 14.38 3.09
CA LYS A 78 21.38 13.86 2.98
C LYS A 78 22.43 14.96 3.11
N LYS A 79 22.24 16.12 2.45
CA LYS A 79 23.14 17.29 2.58
C LYS A 79 23.17 17.86 4.00
N MET A 80 22.09 17.70 4.75
CA MET A 80 22.00 18.09 6.16
C MET A 80 22.52 17.01 7.12
N ASN A 81 23.10 15.90 6.62
CA ASN A 81 23.48 14.73 7.42
C ASN A 81 22.33 14.13 8.24
N VAL A 82 21.09 14.25 7.73
CA VAL A 82 19.90 13.65 8.31
C VAL A 82 19.53 12.40 7.52
N THR A 83 19.49 11.27 8.21
CA THR A 83 19.05 9.99 7.65
C THR A 83 17.64 9.66 8.11
N SER A 84 16.83 9.07 7.24
CA SER A 84 15.53 8.57 7.65
C SER A 84 15.72 7.40 8.62
N LYS A 85 14.90 7.35 9.66
CA LYS A 85 14.93 6.25 10.64
C LYS A 85 14.10 5.04 10.22
N ASN A 86 13.26 5.19 9.21
CA ASN A 86 12.34 4.15 8.78
C ASN A 86 12.21 4.10 7.25
N PRO A 87 11.93 2.91 6.68
CA PRO A 87 11.55 2.81 5.27
C PRO A 87 10.18 3.44 5.03
N CYS A 88 10.00 4.04 3.86
CA CYS A 88 8.72 4.47 3.31
C CYS A 88 8.32 3.46 2.23
N ILE A 89 7.10 2.90 2.32
CA ILE A 89 6.67 1.82 1.45
C ILE A 89 5.41 2.26 0.70
N LEU A 90 5.46 2.24 -0.63
CA LEU A 90 4.30 2.40 -1.49
C LEU A 90 3.71 1.01 -1.74
N ILE A 91 2.53 0.72 -1.19
CA ILE A 91 1.83 -0.55 -1.38
C ILE A 91 0.79 -0.35 -2.49
N LEU A 92 0.81 -1.21 -3.51
CA LEU A 92 -0.13 -1.20 -4.63
C LEU A 92 -0.63 -2.60 -4.95
N ASP A 93 -1.81 -2.69 -5.57
CA ASP A 93 -2.34 -3.95 -6.08
C ASP A 93 -1.41 -4.58 -7.13
N ASN A 94 -1.45 -5.91 -7.25
CA ASN A 94 -0.60 -6.64 -8.19
C ASN A 94 -1.27 -6.74 -9.56
N GLU A 95 -1.19 -5.66 -10.30
CA GLU A 95 -1.82 -5.47 -11.60
C GLU A 95 -0.78 -5.18 -12.70
N LEU A 96 0.44 -5.68 -12.49
CA LEU A 96 1.61 -5.41 -13.33
C LEU A 96 1.46 -5.88 -14.79
N SER A 97 0.62 -6.89 -15.02
CA SER A 97 0.36 -7.44 -16.35
C SER A 97 -0.54 -6.54 -17.19
N VAL A 98 -1.34 -5.66 -16.57
CA VAL A 98 -2.33 -4.83 -17.25
C VAL A 98 -1.78 -3.42 -17.54
N LYS A 99 -2.06 -2.92 -18.75
CA LYS A 99 -1.64 -1.57 -19.15
C LYS A 99 -2.47 -0.52 -18.41
N GLU A 100 -1.87 0.66 -18.22
CA GLU A 100 -2.55 1.84 -17.65
C GLU A 100 -3.02 1.69 -16.18
N LYS A 101 -2.61 0.62 -15.52
CA LYS A 101 -2.88 0.38 -14.11
C LYS A 101 -1.84 1.05 -13.18
N PRO A 102 -2.26 1.51 -11.98
CA PRO A 102 -1.39 2.19 -11.01
C PRO A 102 0.02 1.62 -10.83
N LEU A 103 0.18 0.31 -10.57
CA LEU A 103 1.50 -0.28 -10.38
C LEU A 103 2.39 -0.14 -11.62
N LYS A 104 1.87 -0.49 -12.81
CA LYS A 104 2.59 -0.37 -14.07
C LYS A 104 2.97 1.07 -14.37
N ASN A 105 2.04 2.00 -14.18
CA ASN A 105 2.25 3.43 -14.43
C ASN A 105 3.35 4.00 -13.53
N LEU A 106 3.35 3.63 -12.24
CA LEU A 106 4.37 4.05 -11.29
C LEU A 106 5.76 3.53 -11.68
N LEU A 107 5.89 2.24 -12.01
CA LEU A 107 7.18 1.66 -12.39
C LEU A 107 7.72 2.28 -13.68
N ASN A 108 6.87 2.45 -14.70
CA ASN A 108 7.24 3.16 -15.94
C ASN A 108 7.72 4.59 -15.64
N TYR A 109 7.02 5.31 -14.76
CA TYR A 109 7.41 6.66 -14.34
C TYR A 109 8.77 6.69 -13.62
N MET A 110 9.05 5.67 -12.81
CA MET A 110 10.34 5.49 -12.15
C MET A 110 11.46 5.07 -13.11
N GLY A 111 11.15 4.77 -14.38
CA GLY A 111 12.10 4.20 -15.33
C GLY A 111 12.44 2.73 -15.05
N ILE A 112 11.65 2.05 -14.22
CA ILE A 112 11.80 0.62 -13.89
C ILE A 112 11.13 -0.19 -15.00
N ILE A 113 11.83 -0.31 -16.12
CA ILE A 113 11.44 -1.10 -17.29
C ILE A 113 12.34 -2.35 -17.41
N ASP A 114 13.44 -2.38 -16.66
CA ASP A 114 14.40 -3.47 -16.60
C ASP A 114 13.75 -4.78 -16.14
N GLY A 115 13.93 -5.83 -16.95
CA GLY A 115 13.44 -7.18 -16.65
C GLY A 115 13.94 -7.73 -15.32
N CYS A 116 15.14 -7.35 -14.86
CA CYS A 116 15.70 -7.83 -13.59
C CYS A 116 14.93 -7.28 -12.38
N LYS A 117 14.68 -5.95 -12.34
CA LYS A 117 13.89 -5.33 -11.25
C LYS A 117 12.44 -5.79 -11.27
N ILE A 118 11.88 -6.00 -12.46
CA ILE A 118 10.53 -6.55 -12.61
C ILE A 118 10.47 -8.01 -12.12
N ALA A 119 11.48 -8.82 -12.43
CA ALA A 119 11.58 -10.19 -11.92
C ALA A 119 11.72 -10.20 -10.39
N GLU A 120 12.57 -9.32 -9.83
CA GLU A 120 12.72 -9.16 -8.38
C GLU A 120 11.39 -8.80 -7.71
N LEU A 121 10.62 -7.85 -8.26
CA LEU A 121 9.32 -7.47 -7.71
C LEU A 121 8.34 -8.65 -7.71
N LYS A 122 8.32 -9.44 -8.78
CA LYS A 122 7.45 -10.61 -8.90
C LYS A 122 7.84 -11.72 -7.92
N GLU A 123 9.13 -11.92 -7.70
CA GLU A 123 9.66 -12.93 -6.80
C GLU A 123 9.46 -12.54 -5.33
N LYS A 124 9.83 -11.30 -4.98
CA LYS A 124 9.92 -10.85 -3.58
C LYS A 124 8.70 -10.09 -3.10
N CYS A 125 7.77 -9.72 -3.99
CA CYS A 125 6.67 -8.80 -3.73
C CYS A 125 7.10 -7.37 -3.34
N TYR A 126 8.39 -7.03 -3.44
CA TYR A 126 8.88 -5.66 -3.25
C TYR A 126 10.16 -5.36 -4.03
N LEU A 127 10.46 -4.07 -4.18
CA LEU A 127 11.75 -3.56 -4.65
C LEU A 127 12.13 -2.29 -3.89
N ASN A 128 13.43 -2.03 -3.77
CA ASN A 128 13.92 -0.71 -3.36
C ASN A 128 13.97 0.22 -4.58
N SER A 129 13.28 1.35 -4.51
CA SER A 129 13.27 2.33 -5.60
C SER A 129 14.49 3.24 -5.49
N THR A 130 14.62 3.92 -4.35
CA THR A 130 15.74 4.82 -4.05
C THR A 130 15.75 5.17 -2.55
N SER A 131 16.93 5.34 -1.94
CA SER A 131 17.06 5.75 -0.54
C SER A 131 16.21 4.86 0.38
N ASN A 132 15.40 5.45 1.27
CA ASN A 132 14.46 4.73 2.12
C ASN A 132 13.09 4.44 1.45
N LEU A 133 12.91 4.67 0.15
CA LEU A 133 11.65 4.44 -0.56
C LEU A 133 11.60 3.06 -1.23
N TYR A 134 10.56 2.30 -0.91
CA TYR A 134 10.28 0.97 -1.45
C TYR A 134 8.92 0.96 -2.14
N VAL A 135 8.76 0.02 -3.07
CA VAL A 135 7.47 -0.35 -3.65
C VAL A 135 7.21 -1.79 -3.26
N ALA A 136 6.01 -2.08 -2.76
CA ALA A 136 5.54 -3.42 -2.44
C ALA A 136 4.19 -3.69 -3.10
N THR A 137 3.89 -4.95 -3.37
CA THR A 137 2.63 -5.38 -3.97
C THR A 137 2.16 -6.69 -3.36
N ASN A 138 0.85 -6.97 -3.38
CA ASN A 138 0.34 -8.27 -2.95
C ASN A 138 0.83 -9.41 -3.87
N PRO A 139 0.82 -10.67 -3.43
CA PRO A 139 1.09 -11.77 -4.33
C PRO A 139 -0.02 -11.90 -5.39
N LEU A 140 0.32 -12.57 -6.50
CA LEU A 140 -0.68 -13.19 -7.36
C LEU A 140 -1.12 -14.50 -6.71
N VAL A 141 -2.43 -14.75 -6.68
CA VAL A 141 -3.02 -15.97 -6.13
C VAL A 141 -3.99 -16.57 -7.13
N ASN A 142 -4.37 -17.85 -6.94
CA ASN A 142 -5.40 -18.53 -7.73
C ASN A 142 -5.17 -18.44 -9.26
N GLU A 143 -3.91 -18.48 -9.69
CA GLU A 143 -3.50 -18.37 -11.10
C GLU A 143 -3.96 -17.07 -11.80
N LEU A 144 -4.38 -16.06 -11.03
CA LEU A 144 -4.82 -14.79 -11.56
C LEU A 144 -3.64 -14.02 -12.17
N LYS A 145 -3.93 -13.31 -13.26
CA LYS A 145 -2.94 -12.46 -13.96
C LYS A 145 -2.77 -11.09 -13.31
N GLU A 146 -3.77 -10.67 -12.54
CA GLU A 146 -3.75 -9.50 -11.66
C GLU A 146 -4.52 -9.83 -10.37
N CYS A 147 -4.15 -9.22 -9.26
CA CYS A 147 -4.83 -9.38 -7.98
C CYS A 147 -4.96 -8.03 -7.28
N GLU A 148 -6.17 -7.71 -6.85
CA GLU A 148 -6.40 -6.70 -5.82
C GLU A 148 -6.20 -7.33 -4.43
N ILE A 149 -5.96 -6.52 -3.41
CA ILE A 149 -5.76 -7.03 -2.04
C ILE A 149 -6.95 -7.87 -1.52
N GLU A 150 -8.18 -7.60 -1.99
CA GLU A 150 -9.35 -8.40 -1.61
C GLU A 150 -9.31 -9.82 -2.17
N ASP A 151 -8.62 -10.06 -3.30
CA ASP A 151 -8.50 -11.39 -3.91
C ASP A 151 -7.68 -12.37 -3.05
N LEU A 152 -6.96 -11.85 -2.03
CA LEU A 152 -6.23 -12.67 -1.06
C LEU A 152 -7.16 -13.35 -0.06
N PHE A 153 -8.39 -12.86 0.13
CA PHE A 153 -9.36 -13.49 1.02
C PHE A 153 -9.92 -14.76 0.39
N GLU A 154 -10.20 -15.75 1.23
CA GLU A 154 -10.92 -16.95 0.81
C GLU A 154 -12.35 -16.64 0.37
N GLU A 155 -12.88 -17.50 -0.50
CA GLU A 155 -14.21 -17.33 -1.07
C GLU A 155 -15.30 -17.21 0.00
N ALA A 156 -15.17 -17.92 1.14
CA ALA A 156 -16.11 -17.83 2.25
C ALA A 156 -16.21 -16.42 2.86
N VAL A 157 -15.08 -15.70 2.93
CA VAL A 157 -15.05 -14.30 3.40
C VAL A 157 -15.68 -13.38 2.36
N LEU A 158 -15.37 -13.59 1.08
CA LEU A 158 -15.91 -12.78 -0.02
C LEU A 158 -17.42 -13.01 -0.25
N LYS A 159 -17.93 -14.21 0.03
CA LYS A 159 -19.36 -14.57 -0.05
C LYS A 159 -20.14 -14.26 1.24
N THR A 160 -19.52 -13.62 2.22
CA THR A 160 -20.23 -13.24 3.45
C THR A 160 -21.42 -12.35 3.12
N GLU A 161 -22.58 -12.66 3.69
CA GLU A 161 -23.77 -11.81 3.58
C GLU A 161 -23.89 -10.89 4.79
N LEU A 162 -24.09 -9.60 4.55
CA LEU A 162 -24.30 -8.60 5.59
C LEU A 162 -25.63 -7.90 5.34
N ASN A 163 -26.59 -8.07 6.25
CA ASN A 163 -27.94 -7.51 6.13
C ASN A 163 -28.62 -7.84 4.78
N GLY A 164 -28.46 -9.09 4.30
CA GLY A 164 -29.02 -9.56 3.02
C GLY A 164 -28.32 -9.01 1.76
N LYS A 165 -27.15 -8.38 1.90
CA LYS A 165 -26.32 -7.90 0.80
C LYS A 165 -25.03 -8.71 0.69
N THR A 166 -24.52 -8.88 -0.53
CA THR A 166 -23.25 -9.57 -0.81
C THR A 166 -22.12 -8.58 -1.11
N PHE A 167 -20.87 -9.00 -0.98
CA PHE A 167 -19.75 -8.16 -1.38
C PHE A 167 -19.69 -7.97 -2.90
N GLU A 168 -19.44 -6.74 -3.35
CA GLU A 168 -19.07 -6.45 -4.74
C GLU A 168 -17.84 -5.53 -4.75
N LYS A 169 -16.78 -5.96 -5.43
CA LYS A 169 -15.52 -5.22 -5.54
C LYS A 169 -15.54 -4.22 -6.70
N SER A 170 -16.25 -4.53 -7.77
CA SER A 170 -16.32 -3.74 -8.99
C SER A 170 -17.31 -2.58 -8.83
N GLU A 171 -16.80 -1.35 -8.92
CA GLU A 171 -17.65 -0.15 -8.92
C GLU A 171 -18.68 -0.15 -10.07
N LYS A 172 -18.35 -0.78 -11.20
CA LYS A 172 -19.25 -0.87 -12.36
C LYS A 172 -20.40 -1.86 -12.16
N ALA A 173 -20.15 -2.96 -11.45
CA ALA A 173 -21.16 -3.98 -11.18
C ALA A 173 -21.95 -3.69 -9.89
N PHE A 174 -21.47 -2.75 -9.08
CA PHE A 174 -22.04 -2.42 -7.78
C PHE A 174 -23.50 -1.98 -7.86
N ASN A 175 -24.35 -2.64 -7.06
CA ASN A 175 -25.73 -2.25 -6.85
C ASN A 175 -26.00 -2.06 -5.36
N ASP A 176 -26.25 -0.82 -4.92
CA ASP A 176 -26.45 -0.52 -3.50
C ASP A 176 -27.64 -1.26 -2.86
N THR A 177 -28.64 -1.72 -3.64
CA THR A 177 -29.74 -2.52 -3.07
C THR A 177 -29.33 -3.97 -2.77
N ARG A 178 -28.32 -4.49 -3.48
CA ARG A 178 -27.91 -5.91 -3.41
C ARG A 178 -26.52 -6.11 -2.80
N ASN A 179 -25.69 -5.08 -2.80
CA ASN A 179 -24.27 -5.22 -2.51
C ASN A 179 -23.78 -4.26 -1.43
N TYR A 180 -22.72 -4.68 -0.73
CA TYR A 180 -21.89 -3.82 0.10
C TYR A 180 -20.46 -3.74 -0.46
N GLY A 181 -19.78 -2.63 -0.20
CA GLY A 181 -18.42 -2.39 -0.72
C GLY A 181 -17.30 -2.65 0.29
N LYS A 182 -16.06 -2.32 -0.11
CA LYS A 182 -14.80 -2.57 0.63
C LYS A 182 -14.83 -2.08 2.09
N ARG A 183 -15.52 -0.97 2.37
CA ARG A 183 -15.66 -0.44 3.74
C ARG A 183 -16.42 -1.38 4.68
N ALA A 184 -17.48 -2.02 4.21
CA ALA A 184 -18.24 -2.96 5.02
C ALA A 184 -17.46 -4.28 5.19
N LEU A 185 -16.83 -4.76 4.12
CA LEU A 185 -15.96 -5.94 4.17
C LEU A 185 -14.83 -5.77 5.19
N SER A 186 -14.09 -4.66 5.14
CA SER A 186 -12.99 -4.39 6.08
C SER A 186 -13.44 -4.33 7.54
N LYS A 187 -14.64 -3.80 7.82
CA LYS A 187 -15.22 -3.82 9.17
C LYS A 187 -15.57 -5.23 9.62
N TYR A 188 -16.12 -6.06 8.73
CA TYR A 188 -16.38 -7.47 9.00
C TYR A 188 -15.07 -8.22 9.31
N VAL A 189 -14.05 -8.05 8.47
CA VAL A 189 -12.72 -8.65 8.66
C VAL A 189 -12.11 -8.21 9.99
N TRP A 190 -12.18 -6.91 10.32
CA TRP A 190 -11.65 -6.40 11.59
C TRP A 190 -12.33 -6.99 12.83
N ASN A 191 -13.62 -7.31 12.75
CA ASN A 191 -14.38 -7.87 13.87
C ASN A 191 -14.23 -9.39 13.99
N ASN A 192 -13.84 -10.08 12.90
CA ASN A 192 -13.80 -11.53 12.83
C ASN A 192 -12.40 -12.08 12.50
N TYR A 193 -11.35 -11.26 12.69
CA TYR A 193 -9.99 -11.60 12.24
C TYR A 193 -9.43 -12.87 12.89
N ASP A 194 -9.93 -13.28 14.06
CA ASP A 194 -9.50 -14.52 14.71
C ASP A 194 -10.01 -15.78 13.98
N ASN A 195 -11.06 -15.66 13.16
CA ASN A 195 -11.69 -16.78 12.43
C ASN A 195 -11.43 -16.75 10.92
N ILE A 196 -10.59 -15.82 10.45
CA ILE A 196 -10.29 -15.64 9.03
C ILE A 196 -8.88 -16.15 8.76
N ASN A 197 -8.74 -16.97 7.73
CA ASN A 197 -7.43 -17.37 7.23
C ASN A 197 -6.74 -16.20 6.51
N PHE A 198 -5.51 -15.89 6.91
CA PHE A 198 -4.69 -14.83 6.32
C PHE A 198 -3.41 -15.36 5.64
N GLU A 199 -3.29 -16.66 5.38
CA GLU A 199 -2.08 -17.24 4.78
C GLU A 199 -1.69 -16.57 3.45
N ASN A 200 -2.67 -16.25 2.59
CA ASN A 200 -2.42 -15.54 1.33
C ASN A 200 -1.88 -14.11 1.50
N PHE A 201 -1.96 -13.52 2.70
CA PHE A 201 -1.40 -12.20 2.99
C PHE A 201 0.07 -12.27 3.42
N ARG A 202 0.57 -13.45 3.80
CA ARG A 202 1.95 -13.62 4.29
C ARG A 202 3.00 -13.10 3.31
N PRO A 203 2.96 -13.37 2.00
CA PRO A 203 4.01 -12.87 1.09
C PRO A 203 4.18 -11.34 1.11
N LEU A 204 3.07 -10.59 1.23
CA LEU A 204 3.14 -9.13 1.38
C LEU A 204 3.69 -8.72 2.76
N LEU A 205 3.31 -9.43 3.83
CA LEU A 205 3.82 -9.15 5.17
C LEU A 205 5.31 -9.51 5.31
N ASP A 206 5.75 -10.61 4.70
CA ASP A 206 7.15 -11.03 4.58
C ASP A 206 7.95 -9.96 3.82
N ALA A 207 7.41 -9.46 2.71
CA ALA A 207 8.01 -8.35 1.97
C ALA A 207 8.23 -7.12 2.86
N ILE A 208 7.21 -6.71 3.63
CA ILE A 208 7.30 -5.56 4.54
C ILE A 208 8.30 -5.83 5.68
N ASP A 209 8.28 -7.02 6.30
CA ASP A 209 9.23 -7.39 7.36
C ASP A 209 10.68 -7.39 6.84
N GLN A 210 10.89 -7.88 5.62
CA GLN A 210 12.20 -7.90 4.98
C GLN A 210 12.68 -6.48 4.62
N ILE A 211 11.80 -5.59 4.18
CA ILE A 211 12.13 -4.17 3.98
C ILE A 211 12.60 -3.55 5.30
N VAL A 212 11.84 -3.74 6.38
CA VAL A 212 12.19 -3.20 7.71
C VAL A 212 13.51 -3.78 8.20
N THR A 213 13.74 -5.08 7.99
CA THR A 213 14.98 -5.75 8.37
C THR A 213 16.16 -5.17 7.62
N LYS A 214 16.10 -5.12 6.29
CA LYS A 214 17.20 -4.62 5.45
C LYS A 214 17.49 -3.13 5.66
N TYR A 215 16.49 -2.33 6.02
CA TYR A 215 16.69 -0.90 6.24
C TYR A 215 17.40 -0.59 7.56
N ASN A 216 17.22 -1.44 8.57
CA ASN A 216 17.79 -1.24 9.92
C ASN A 216 19.20 -1.85 10.09
N HIS A 217 19.75 -2.48 9.04
CA HIS A 217 21.08 -3.09 8.99
C HIS A 217 21.94 -2.40 7.93
#